data_AF-A0A1M7JFV4-F1
#
_entry.id   AF-A0A1M7JFV4-F1
#
_cell.length_a   1.000
_cell.length_b   1.000
_cell.length_c   1.000
_cell.angle_alpha   90.00
_cell.angle_beta   90.00
_cell.angle_gamma   90.00
#
_symmetry.space_group_name_H-M   'P 1'
#
loop_
_entity.id
_entity.type
_entity.pdbx_description
1 polymer ?
#
loop_
_entity_poly.entity_id
_entity_poly.type
_entity_poly.pdbx_seq_one_letter_code
_entity_poly.pdbx_strand_id
1 'polypeptide(L)' 'TGHGGSMTTLHAETPQLAVQRLAIAALKTEIPMTYADMIQYIENSIDVIIQAGRHDGKRGITEFYLPGNNEIGASQ' A
#
# COMPACT_ATOMS: atom_id res chain seq x y z
N THR A 1 4.50 -2.96 16.37
CA THR A 1 4.00 -2.76 17.76
C THR A 1 2.48 -2.75 17.86
N GLY A 2 1.74 -3.25 16.85
CA GLY A 2 0.32 -3.61 17.02
C GLY A 2 -0.66 -2.46 17.27
N HIS A 3 -0.45 -1.28 16.68
CA HIS A 3 -1.48 -0.24 16.66
C HIS A 3 -2.31 -0.38 15.38
N GLY A 4 -3.32 -1.25 15.44
CA GLY A 4 -4.37 -1.28 14.42
C GLY A 4 -5.06 0.08 14.31
N GLY A 5 -5.54 0.43 13.12
CA GLY A 5 -6.19 1.72 12.87
C GLY A 5 -5.22 2.86 12.50
N SER A 6 -3.98 2.55 12.11
CA SER A 6 -3.08 3.54 11.55
C SER A 6 -3.59 4.00 10.18
N MET A 7 -3.76 5.31 9.99
CA MET A 7 -4.20 5.90 8.73
C MET A 7 -3.19 6.97 8.30
N THR A 8 -2.81 6.92 7.02
CA THR A 8 -1.93 7.90 6.41
C THR A 8 -2.40 8.22 4.99
N THR A 9 -1.90 9.31 4.44
CA THR A 9 -2.16 9.70 3.05
C THR A 9 -0.84 9.86 2.33
N LEU A 10 -0.76 9.33 1.11
CA LEU A 10 0.36 9.61 0.22
C LEU A 10 -0.14 10.00 -1.16
N HIS A 11 0.66 10.82 -1.84
CA HIS A 11 0.39 11.14 -3.24
C HIS A 11 0.95 10.03 -4.12
N ALA A 12 0.09 9.37 -4.90
CA ALA A 12 0.45 8.39 -5.92
C ALA A 12 -0.64 8.32 -6.99
N GLU A 13 -0.22 8.00 -8.22
CA GLU A 13 -1.12 7.85 -9.37
C GLU A 13 -1.81 6.48 -9.41
N THR A 14 -1.19 5.46 -8.80
CA THR A 14 -1.73 4.11 -8.64
C THR A 14 -1.40 3.53 -7.25
N PRO A 15 -2.16 2.54 -6.76
CA PRO A 15 -1.87 1.86 -5.50
C PRO A 15 -0.46 1.22 -5.46
N GLN A 16 -0.03 0.62 -6.57
CA GLN A 16 1.30 -0.01 -6.66
C GLN A 16 2.41 1.04 -6.57
N LEU A 17 2.25 2.20 -7.22
CA LEU A 17 3.22 3.29 -7.09
C LEU A 17 3.26 3.84 -5.66
N ALA A 18 2.13 3.82 -4.95
CA ALA A 18 2.06 4.17 -3.54
C ALA A 18 2.94 3.25 -2.68
N VAL A 19 2.81 1.93 -2.86
CA VAL A 19 3.64 0.92 -2.16
C VAL A 19 5.13 1.12 -2.46
N GLN A 20 5.49 1.35 -3.72
CA GLN A 20 6.89 1.60 -4.11
C GLN A 20 7.46 2.86 -3.46
N ARG A 21 6.68 3.95 -3.40
CA ARG A 21 7.10 5.18 -2.73
C ARG A 21 7.32 4.98 -1.24
N LEU A 22 6.47 4.20 -0.58
CA LEU A 22 6.65 3.82 0.82
C LEU A 22 7.93 2.99 0.99
N ALA A 23 8.20 2.02 0.12
CA ALA A 23 9.43 1.24 0.17
C ALA A 23 10.68 2.10 -0.01
N ILE A 24 10.69 3.04 -0.97
CA ILE A 24 11.80 3.98 -1.15
C ILE A 24 11.99 4.88 0.07
N ALA A 25 10.90 5.37 0.67
CA ALA A 25 10.96 6.17 1.89
C ALA A 25 11.50 5.36 3.08
N ALA A 26 11.13 4.09 3.18
CA ALA A 26 11.60 3.18 4.22
C ALA A 26 13.04 2.72 4.00
N LEU A 27 13.50 2.52 2.77
CA LEU A 27 14.89 2.13 2.46
C LEU A 27 15.91 3.24 2.71
N LYS A 28 15.47 4.48 2.90
CA LYS A 28 16.33 5.56 3.42
C LYS A 28 16.67 5.39 4.90
N THR A 29 16.01 4.45 5.58
CA THR A 29 16.37 4.05 6.95
C THR A 29 17.47 3.00 6.91
N GLU A 30 18.34 2.98 7.92
CA GLU A 30 19.51 2.08 8.02
C GLU A 30 19.11 0.62 8.33
N ILE A 31 17.98 0.14 7.81
CA ILE A 31 17.51 -1.24 7.98
C ILE A 31 18.15 -2.12 6.90
N PRO A 32 18.83 -3.22 7.26
CA PRO A 32 19.39 -4.16 6.30
C PRO A 32 18.28 -5.05 5.70
N MET A 33 17.45 -4.47 4.82
CA MET A 33 16.36 -5.15 4.13
C MET A 33 16.45 -4.88 2.62
N THR A 34 16.20 -5.89 1.78
CA THR A 34 16.20 -5.69 0.34
C THR A 34 14.95 -4.92 -0.09
N TYR A 35 14.98 -4.32 -1.29
CA TYR A 35 13.81 -3.63 -1.84
C TYR A 35 12.59 -4.56 -1.94
N ALA A 36 12.80 -5.81 -2.34
CA ALA A 36 11.73 -6.79 -2.48
C ALA A 36 11.10 -7.15 -1.12
N ASP A 37 11.93 -7.40 -0.11
CA ASP A 37 11.46 -7.70 1.26
C ASP A 37 10.69 -6.52 1.86
N MET A 38 11.11 -5.29 1.55
CA MET A 38 10.42 -4.07 2.01
C MET A 38 9.03 -3.94 1.39
N ILE A 39 8.91 -4.22 0.09
CA ILE A 39 7.60 -4.22 -0.60
C ILE A 39 6.68 -5.26 0.03
N GLN A 40 7.14 -6.50 0.21
CA GLN A 40 6.35 -7.56 0.84
C GLN A 40 5.95 -7.20 2.27
N TYR A 41 6.87 -6.61 3.05
CA TYR A 41 6.57 -6.15 4.40
C TYR A 41 5.47 -5.09 4.43
N ILE A 42 5.52 -4.12 3.51
CA ILE A 42 4.51 -3.06 3.39
C ILE A 42 3.16 -3.64 2.95
N GLU A 43 3.15 -4.51 1.95
CA GLU A 43 1.93 -5.17 1.45
C GLU A 43 1.24 -6.00 2.54
N ASN A 44 2.01 -6.72 3.36
CA ASN A 44 1.48 -7.49 4.49
C ASN A 44 1.05 -6.63 5.68
N SER A 45 1.55 -5.39 5.78
CA SER A 45 1.24 -4.48 6.88
C SER A 45 0.05 -3.56 6.60
N ILE A 46 -0.36 -3.41 5.33
CA ILE A 46 -1.43 -2.51 4.92
C ILE A 46 -2.67 -3.33 4.57
N ASP A 47 -3.74 -3.17 5.34
CA ASP A 47 -4.99 -3.89 5.07
C ASP A 47 -5.66 -3.40 3.77
N VAL A 48 -5.66 -2.09 3.54
CA VAL A 48 -6.35 -1.47 2.41
C VAL A 48 -5.65 -0.19 1.93
N ILE A 49 -5.60 -0.02 0.61
CA ILE A 49 -5.21 1.23 -0.05
C ILE A 49 -6.43 1.77 -0.78
N ILE A 50 -6.81 3.00 -0.46
CA ILE A 50 -7.96 3.67 -1.09
C ILE A 50 -7.41 4.76 -2.01
N GLN A 51 -7.64 4.62 -3.32
CA GLN A 51 -7.27 5.65 -4.28
C GLN A 51 -8.37 6.71 -4.30
N ALA A 52 -8.02 7.92 -3.86
CA ALA A 52 -8.87 9.09 -4.03
C ALA A 52 -8.47 9.85 -5.29
N GLY A 53 -9.45 10.23 -6.09
CA GLY A 53 -9.24 10.88 -7.38
C GLY A 53 -10.40 11.77 -7.79
N ARG A 54 -10.33 12.25 -9.04
CA ARG A 54 -11.45 12.89 -9.70
C ARG A 54 -11.98 11.97 -10.78
N HIS A 55 -13.27 11.70 -10.73
CA HIS A 55 -14.01 11.00 -11.79
C HIS A 55 -15.14 11.92 -12.25
N ASP A 56 -15.20 12.22 -13.54
CA ASP A 56 -16.18 13.15 -14.13
C ASP A 56 -16.29 14.51 -13.40
N GLY A 57 -15.14 15.08 -13.05
CA GLY A 57 -15.05 16.37 -12.36
C GLY A 57 -15.46 16.35 -10.88
N LYS A 58 -15.95 15.22 -10.36
CA LYS A 58 -16.29 15.04 -8.95
C LYS A 58 -15.15 14.36 -8.20
N ARG A 59 -14.85 14.85 -6.98
CA ARG A 59 -13.90 14.18 -6.08
C ARG A 59 -14.56 12.95 -5.48
N GLY A 60 -13.87 11.81 -5.49
CA GLY A 60 -14.37 10.57 -4.95
C GLY A 60 -13.29 9.50 -4.83
N ILE A 61 -13.68 8.35 -4.31
CA ILE A 61 -12.86 7.15 -4.32
C ILE A 61 -12.96 6.54 -5.71
N THR A 62 -11.82 6.28 -6.34
CA THR A 62 -11.75 5.70 -7.69
C THR A 62 -11.44 4.21 -7.65
N GLU A 63 -10.73 3.74 -6.62
CA GLU A 63 -10.29 2.34 -6.53
C GLU A 63 -10.05 1.92 -5.08
N PHE A 64 -10.27 0.64 -4.80
CA PHE A 64 -9.90 -0.03 -3.56
C PHE A 64 -8.91 -1.15 -3.90
N TYR A 65 -7.75 -1.15 -3.25
CA TYR A 65 -6.71 -2.14 -3.43
C TYR A 65 -6.42 -2.84 -2.11
N LEU A 66 -6.44 -4.18 -2.12
CA LEU A 66 -6.28 -5.04 -0.95
C LEU A 66 -5.06 -5.95 -1.18
N PRO A 67 -3.85 -5.54 -0.76
CA PRO A 67 -2.63 -6.30 -1.04
C PRO A 67 -2.63 -7.68 -0.36
N GLY A 68 -3.17 -7.80 0.86
CA GLY A 68 -3.22 -9.06 1.62
C GLY A 68 -4.29 -10.07 1.20
N ASN A 69 -5.19 -9.73 0.27
CA ASN A 69 -6.30 -10.62 -0.14
C ASN A 69 -5.94 -11.55 -1.31
N ASN A 70 -4.72 -11.48 -1.85
CA ASN A 70 -4.33 -12.28 -3.02
C ASN A 70 -4.03 -13.76 -2.67
N GLU A 71 -3.97 -14.11 -1.38
CA GLU A 71 -3.58 -15.45 -0.90
C GLU A 71 -4.76 -16.32 -0.43
N ILE A 72 -5.95 -15.76 -0.25
CA ILE A 72 -7.15 -16.49 0.22
C ILE A 72 -7.90 -17.28 -0.88
N GLY A 73 -7.37 -17.31 -2.11
CA GLY A 73 -7.97 -18.04 -3.24
C GLY A 73 -7.17 -19.24 -3.77
N ALA A 74 -5.94 -19.48 -3.27
CA ALA A 74 -5.08 -20.56 -3.74
C ALA A 74 -5.11 -21.76 -2.76
N SER A 75 -6.30 -22.31 -2.53
CA SER A 75 -6.46 -23.66 -1.98
C SER A 75 -7.80 -24.25 -2.42
N GLN A 76 -7.80 -24.84 -3.61
CA GLN A 76 -8.62 -26.01 -3.95
C GLN A 76 -7.75 -27.00 -4.71
#